data_AF-A0AAW5N3G4-F1
#
_entry.id   AF-A0AAW5N3G4-F1
#
_cell.length_a   1.000
_cell.length_b   1.000
_cell.length_c   1.000
_cell.angle_alpha   90.00
_cell.angle_beta   90.00
_cell.angle_gamma   90.00
#
_symmetry.space_group_name_H-M   'P 1'
#
loop_
_entity.id
_entity.type
_entity.pdbx_description
1 polymer ?
#
loop_
_entity_poly.entity_id
_entity_poly.type
_entity_poly.pdbx_seq_one_letter_code
_entity_poly.pdbx_strand_id
1 'polypeptide(L)'
;VMIADEVQSGFARTGKLFAMDHYVDKPDLMTMAKSLAGGMPLSGVVGNANIMDAPAPGGLGGTYAGNPLAVAAAHAVLNIIDKESLCERANQLGQRLK
;
A
#
# COMPACT_ATOMS: atom_id res chain seq x y z
N VAL A 1 2.14 -9.25 -17.04
CA VAL A 1 1.78 -8.41 -15.87
C VAL A 1 2.22 -9.15 -14.63
N MET A 2 3.32 -8.72 -14.01
CA MET A 2 3.73 -9.13 -12.68
C MET A 2 2.94 -8.32 -11.65
N ILE A 3 2.19 -8.99 -10.79
CA ILE A 3 1.37 -8.36 -9.75
C ILE A 3 1.96 -8.66 -8.38
N ALA A 4 2.33 -7.63 -7.63
CA ALA A 4 2.71 -7.77 -6.22
C ALA A 4 1.49 -7.52 -5.33
N ASP A 5 1.06 -8.54 -4.58
CA ASP A 5 0.00 -8.36 -3.59
C ASP A 5 0.57 -7.88 -2.26
N GLU A 6 0.48 -6.56 -2.04
CA GLU A 6 0.99 -5.87 -0.86
C GLU A 6 -0.12 -5.54 0.14
N VAL A 7 -1.31 -6.16 -0.01
CA VAL A 7 -2.44 -5.97 0.90
C VAL A 7 -2.06 -6.35 2.33
N GLN A 8 -1.16 -7.33 2.54
CA GLN A 8 -0.67 -7.68 3.88
C GLN A 8 0.70 -7.10 4.21
N SER A 9 1.60 -7.07 3.23
CA SER A 9 3.03 -6.82 3.42
C SER A 9 3.44 -5.36 3.25
N GLY A 10 2.55 -4.51 2.74
CA GLY A 10 2.78 -3.08 2.59
C GLY A 10 2.65 -2.29 3.88
N PHE A 11 2.90 -0.98 3.78
CA PHE A 11 2.80 0.02 4.83
C PHE A 11 3.64 -0.31 6.07
N ALA A 12 4.96 -0.35 5.89
CA ALA A 12 5.97 -0.57 6.94
C ALA A 12 5.98 -1.99 7.57
N ARG A 13 5.08 -2.89 7.17
CA ARG A 13 4.92 -4.22 7.78
C ARG A 13 6.20 -5.04 7.78
N THR A 14 6.99 -4.95 6.71
CA THR A 14 8.20 -5.76 6.49
C THR A 14 9.48 -4.96 6.69
N GLY A 15 9.42 -3.80 7.34
CA GLY A 15 10.59 -2.94 7.57
C GLY A 15 11.00 -2.07 6.39
N LYS A 16 10.17 -2.04 5.34
CA LYS A 16 10.18 -1.09 4.22
C LYS A 16 8.75 -0.63 3.97
N LEU A 17 8.55 0.44 3.20
CA LEU A 17 7.21 0.93 2.90
C LEU A 17 6.40 -0.15 2.18
N PHE A 18 7.00 -0.80 1.18
CA PHE A 18 6.46 -2.00 0.52
C PHE A 18 7.48 -3.14 0.61
N ALA A 19 7.03 -4.39 0.65
CA ALA A 19 7.94 -5.54 0.64
C ALA A 19 8.76 -5.64 -0.66
N MET A 20 8.21 -5.18 -1.78
CA MET A 20 8.92 -5.10 -3.06
C MET A 20 10.15 -4.19 -3.00
N ASP A 21 10.23 -3.24 -2.06
CA ASP A 21 11.42 -2.39 -1.88
C ASP A 21 12.64 -3.16 -1.36
N HIS A 22 12.48 -4.42 -0.96
CA HIS A 22 13.60 -5.33 -0.64
C HIS A 22 14.23 -5.97 -1.88
N TYR A 23 13.56 -5.90 -3.04
CA TYR A 23 13.96 -6.55 -4.27
C TYR A 23 14.33 -5.50 -5.33
N VAL A 24 15.13 -5.91 -6.31
CA VAL A 24 15.53 -5.02 -7.43
C VAL A 24 14.41 -4.90 -8.46
N ASP A 25 13.63 -5.95 -8.63
CA ASP A 25 12.52 -6.01 -9.57
C ASP A 25 11.35 -5.12 -9.14
N LYS A 26 10.69 -4.49 -10.12
CA LYS A 26 9.48 -3.69 -9.88
C LYS A 26 8.25 -4.41 -10.46
N PRO A 27 7.14 -4.50 -9.71
CA PRO A 27 5.93 -5.10 -10.25
C PRO A 27 5.29 -4.16 -11.29
N ASP A 28 4.58 -4.72 -12.26
CA ASP A 28 3.77 -3.94 -13.20
C ASP A 28 2.55 -3.31 -12.51
N LEU A 29 2.05 -3.97 -11.46
CA LEU A 29 0.86 -3.61 -10.72
C LEU A 29 0.96 -4.10 -9.26
N MET A 30 0.40 -3.34 -8.33
CA MET A 30 0.41 -3.63 -6.90
C MET A 30 -0.96 -3.39 -6.28
N THR A 31 -1.39 -4.32 -5.43
CA THR A 31 -2.63 -4.21 -4.63
C THR A 31 -2.31 -3.80 -3.19
N MET A 32 -3.15 -2.93 -2.62
CA MET A 32 -2.93 -2.33 -1.29
C MET A 32 -4.25 -2.25 -0.52
N ALA A 33 -4.25 -2.50 0.79
CA ALA A 33 -5.38 -2.24 1.71
C ALA A 33 -4.89 -2.30 3.17
N LYS A 34 -5.66 -2.94 4.08
CA LYS A 34 -5.34 -3.20 5.50
C LYS A 34 -4.80 -1.96 6.22
N SER A 35 -3.48 -1.89 6.40
CA SER A 35 -2.81 -0.83 7.14
C SER A 35 -2.88 0.53 6.43
N LEU A 36 -3.17 0.57 5.12
CA LEU A 36 -3.25 1.79 4.29
C LEU A 36 -4.00 2.94 4.98
N ALA A 37 -5.15 2.66 5.61
CA ALA A 37 -6.01 3.68 6.21
C ALA A 37 -6.28 3.45 7.70
N GLY A 38 -5.39 2.75 8.41
CA GLY A 38 -5.39 2.71 9.87
C GLY A 38 -6.67 2.12 10.49
N GLY A 39 -7.33 1.21 9.78
CA GLY A 39 -8.60 0.59 10.20
C GLY A 39 -9.83 1.09 9.45
N MET A 40 -9.73 2.22 8.74
CA MET A 40 -10.80 2.66 7.83
C MET A 40 -10.84 1.79 6.56
N PRO A 41 -12.02 1.51 5.96
CA PRO A 41 -12.11 0.73 4.74
C PRO A 41 -11.54 1.49 3.54
N LEU A 42 -10.32 1.16 3.13
CA LEU A 42 -9.70 1.63 1.90
C LEU A 42 -8.84 0.54 1.29
N SER A 43 -8.93 0.40 -0.02
CA SER A 43 -8.01 -0.39 -0.84
C SER A 43 -7.60 0.41 -2.07
N GLY A 44 -6.55 -0.03 -2.74
CA GLY A 44 -6.04 0.60 -3.94
C GLY A 44 -5.32 -0.39 -4.85
N VAL A 45 -5.31 -0.05 -6.13
CA VAL A 45 -4.48 -0.68 -7.15
C VAL A 45 -3.64 0.41 -7.80
N VAL A 46 -2.33 0.21 -7.85
CA VAL A 46 -1.39 1.10 -8.55
C VAL A 46 -0.61 0.28 -9.57
N GLY A 47 -0.34 0.82 -10.74
CA GLY A 47 0.41 0.12 -11.77
C GLY A 47 0.85 1.03 -12.90
N ASN A 48 1.53 0.46 -13.88
CA ASN A 48 1.99 1.17 -15.07
C ASN A 48 0.79 1.80 -15.82
N ALA A 49 0.98 3.02 -16.33
CA ALA A 49 -0.10 3.79 -16.98
C ALA A 49 -0.76 3.03 -18.14
N ASN A 50 0.02 2.34 -18.98
CA ASN A 50 -0.50 1.52 -20.07
C ASN A 50 -1.42 0.36 -19.62
N ILE A 51 -1.31 -0.09 -18.37
CA ILE A 51 -2.20 -1.08 -17.76
C ILE A 51 -3.40 -0.39 -17.11
N MET A 52 -3.16 0.69 -16.35
CA MET A 52 -4.20 1.40 -15.60
C MET A 52 -5.18 2.17 -16.50
N ASP A 53 -4.73 2.62 -17.67
CA ASP A 53 -5.51 3.37 -18.66
C ASP A 53 -6.20 2.47 -19.70
N ALA A 54 -5.93 1.15 -19.68
CA ALA A 54 -6.51 0.20 -20.61
C ALA A 54 -8.03 0.00 -20.48
N PRO A 55 -8.63 0.02 -19.26
CA PRO A 55 -10.08 -0.08 -19.12
C PRO A 55 -10.82 1.12 -19.77
N ALA A 56 -11.91 0.83 -20.48
CA ALA A 56 -12.77 1.86 -21.05
C ALA A 56 -13.43 2.74 -19.95
N PRO A 57 -13.93 3.95 -20.26
CA PRO A 57 -14.69 4.75 -19.32
C PRO A 57 -15.82 3.96 -18.64
N GLY A 58 -15.85 3.96 -17.31
CA GLY A 58 -16.78 3.15 -16.50
C GLY A 58 -16.35 1.70 -16.27
N GLY A 59 -15.23 1.25 -16.83
CA GLY A 59 -14.67 -0.10 -16.66
C GLY A 59 -14.08 -0.36 -15.27
N LEU A 60 -13.82 0.70 -14.50
CA LEU A 60 -13.41 0.65 -13.09
C LEU A 60 -14.29 1.61 -12.28
N GLY A 61 -14.70 1.21 -11.08
CA GLY A 61 -15.54 2.04 -10.22
C GLY A 61 -15.97 1.34 -8.92
N GLY A 62 -16.92 1.96 -8.23
CA GLY A 62 -17.53 1.45 -7.01
C GLY A 62 -18.12 2.60 -6.19
N THR A 63 -19.34 2.42 -5.67
CA THR A 63 -20.11 3.50 -5.01
C THR A 63 -19.38 4.17 -3.86
N TYR A 64 -18.63 3.38 -3.08
CA TYR A 64 -17.87 3.87 -1.92
C TYR A 64 -16.35 3.88 -2.16
N ALA A 65 -15.90 3.56 -3.38
CA ALA A 65 -14.48 3.53 -3.69
C ALA A 65 -13.85 4.92 -3.51
N GLY A 66 -12.67 4.98 -2.88
CA GLY A 66 -11.98 6.25 -2.63
C GLY A 66 -12.72 7.20 -1.69
N ASN A 67 -13.51 6.67 -0.74
CA ASN A 67 -14.24 7.48 0.23
C ASN A 67 -13.32 8.52 0.91
N PRO A 68 -13.69 9.82 0.95
CA PRO A 68 -12.81 10.89 1.39
C PRO A 68 -12.34 10.78 2.85
N LEU A 69 -13.17 10.22 3.74
CA LEU A 69 -12.78 10.02 5.14
C LEU A 69 -11.67 8.97 5.24
N ALA A 70 -11.79 7.86 4.49
CA ALA A 70 -10.77 6.83 4.45
C ALA A 70 -9.46 7.34 3.78
N VAL A 71 -9.57 8.20 2.77
CA VAL A 71 -8.40 8.87 2.14
C VAL A 71 -7.69 9.81 3.14
N ALA A 72 -8.45 10.59 3.92
CA ALA A 72 -7.87 11.44 4.97
C ALA A 72 -7.14 10.60 6.03
N ALA A 73 -7.71 9.46 6.44
CA ALA A 73 -7.06 8.52 7.34
C ALA A 73 -5.77 7.95 6.74
N ALA A 74 -5.76 7.62 5.44
CA ALA A 74 -4.56 7.13 4.77
C ALA A 74 -3.42 8.17 4.74
N HIS A 75 -3.72 9.45 4.49
CA HIS A 75 -2.71 10.50 4.61
C HIS A 75 -2.14 10.62 6.02
N ALA A 76 -2.99 10.53 7.05
CA ALA A 76 -2.53 10.53 8.43
C ALA A 76 -1.62 9.31 8.73
N VAL A 77 -1.97 8.12 8.25
CA VAL A 77 -1.15 6.91 8.39
C VAL A 77 0.22 7.08 7.74
N LEU A 78 0.29 7.58 6.50
CA LEU A 78 1.56 7.78 5.81
C LEU A 78 2.45 8.78 6.58
N ASN A 79 1.87 9.86 7.10
CA ASN A 79 2.59 10.81 7.95
C ASN A 79 3.11 10.16 9.25
N ILE A 80 2.36 9.26 9.85
CA ILE A 80 2.77 8.54 11.06
C ILE A 80 3.89 7.54 10.75
N ILE A 81 3.80 6.81 9.63
CA ILE A 81 4.85 5.88 9.18
C ILE A 81 6.20 6.60 9.09
N ASP A 82 6.21 7.79 8.51
CA ASP A 82 7.40 8.62 8.37
C ASP A 82 7.86 9.21 9.71
N LYS A 83 6.98 9.95 10.41
CA LYS A 83 7.32 10.66 11.65
C LYS A 83 7.75 9.74 12.80
N GLU A 84 7.18 8.55 12.89
CA GLU A 84 7.50 7.57 13.94
C GLU A 84 8.51 6.51 13.48
N SER A 85 9.07 6.63 12.27
CA SER A 85 10.07 5.71 11.72
C SER A 85 9.62 4.24 11.84
N LEU A 86 8.39 3.96 11.39
CA LEU A 86 7.76 2.65 11.61
C LEU A 86 8.45 1.51 10.85
N CYS A 87 9.11 1.82 9.74
CA CYS A 87 9.95 0.86 9.00
C CYS A 87 11.14 0.38 9.84
N GLU A 88 11.86 1.32 10.45
CA GLU A 88 12.99 1.05 11.35
C GLU A 88 12.52 0.26 12.58
N ARG A 89 11.39 0.67 13.17
CA ARG A 89 10.79 -0.05 14.30
C ARG A 89 10.42 -1.50 13.94
N ALA A 90 9.84 -1.73 12.76
CA ALA A 90 9.52 -3.08 12.31
C ALA A 90 10.79 -3.96 12.17
N ASN A 91 11.88 -3.40 11.63
CA ASN A 91 13.17 -4.09 11.56
C ASN A 91 13.74 -4.43 12.94
N GLN A 92 13.70 -3.49 13.89
CA GLN A 92 14.19 -3.70 15.26
C GLN A 92 13.42 -4.82 15.97
N LEU A 93 12.08 -4.80 15.89
CA LEU A 93 11.24 -5.84 16.49
C LEU A 93 11.47 -7.19 15.80
N GLY A 94 11.58 -7.20 14.47
CA GLY A 94 11.90 -8.40 13.71
C GLY A 94 13.23 -9.03 14.11
N GLN A 95 14.26 -8.24 14.39
CA GLN A 95 15.55 -8.74 14.87
C GLN A 95 15.47 -9.32 16.28
N ARG A 96 14.67 -8.74 17.16
CA ARG A 96 14.50 -9.21 18.54
C ARG A 96 13.75 -10.55 18.65
N LEU A 97 12.88 -10.85 17.69
CA LEU A 97 12.07 -12.06 17.65
C LEU A 97 12.72 -13.24 16.91
N LYS A 98 13.86 -13.01 16.25
CA LYS A 98 14.68 -14.06 15.64
C LYS A 98 15.51 -14.77 16.70
#